data_AF-A0A3P6PTM0-F1
#
_entry.id   AF-A0A3P6PTM0-F1
#
_cell.length_a   1.000
_cell.length_b   1.000
_cell.length_c   1.000
_cell.angle_alpha   90.00
_cell.angle_beta   90.00
_cell.angle_gamma   90.00
#
_symmetry.space_group_name_H-M   'P 1'
#
loop_
_entity.id
_entity.type
_entity.pdbx_description
1 polymer ?
#
loop_
_entity_poly.entity_id
_entity_poly.type
_entity_poly.pdbx_seq_one_letter_code
_entity_poly.pdbx_strand_id
1 'polypeptide(L)'
;MNFRLRSRARVDALSLQDNEQSLLDSYFTQLLIDDELTLERCKGRVFEGFSEPYINFPPTHKFILGTNDYVNDRIPSYTDRILFYAKDESRVRPVKYDCLWEEKSSDHKPVYGIFTLRVLEQRY
;
A
#
# COMPACT_ATOMS: atom_id res chain seq x y z
N MET A 1 -1.12 6.17 8.12
CA MET A 1 0.26 6.68 8.28
C MET A 1 0.50 7.99 7.53
N ASN A 2 -0.31 8.32 6.51
CA ASN A 2 -0.34 9.62 5.83
C ASN A 2 0.86 10.01 4.96
N PHE A 3 1.85 9.14 4.78
CA PHE A 3 2.88 9.28 3.75
C PHE A 3 2.26 9.36 2.34
N ARG A 4 2.86 10.17 1.46
CA ARG A 4 2.32 10.51 0.14
C ARG A 4 3.26 10.11 -0.99
N LEU A 5 2.69 9.94 -2.18
CA LEU A 5 3.49 9.93 -3.41
C LEU A 5 3.97 11.35 -3.70
N ARG A 6 5.25 11.48 -4.10
CA ARG A 6 5.87 12.79 -4.34
C ARG A 6 5.61 13.35 -5.74
N SER A 7 5.31 12.50 -6.72
CA SER A 7 5.32 12.88 -8.14
C SER A 7 3.97 12.66 -8.82
N ARG A 8 3.25 13.77 -9.10
CA ARG A 8 2.04 13.76 -9.94
C ARG A 8 2.37 13.31 -11.37
N ALA A 9 3.47 13.81 -11.92
CA ALA A 9 3.92 13.47 -13.27
C ALA A 9 4.14 11.97 -13.47
N ARG A 10 4.61 11.25 -12.43
CA ARG A 10 4.73 9.79 -12.50
C ARG A 10 3.37 9.10 -12.56
N VAL A 11 2.43 9.51 -11.70
CA VAL A 11 1.06 8.97 -11.70
C VAL A 11 0.43 9.14 -13.07
N ASP A 12 0.54 10.34 -13.64
CA ASP A 12 -0.04 10.67 -14.95
C ASP A 12 0.66 9.87 -16.07
N ALA A 13 1.99 9.82 -16.07
CA ALA A 13 2.76 9.08 -17.07
C ALA A 13 2.41 7.58 -17.08
N LEU A 14 2.22 6.98 -15.90
CA LEU A 14 1.85 5.57 -15.80
C LEU A 14 0.39 5.34 -16.21
N SER A 15 -0.52 6.27 -15.90
CA SER A 15 -1.94 6.17 -16.31
C SER A 15 -2.13 6.22 -17.82
N LEU A 16 -1.20 6.85 -18.55
CA LEU A 16 -1.21 6.91 -20.02
C LEU A 16 -0.64 5.64 -20.68
N GLN A 17 0.05 4.78 -19.93
CA GLN A 17 0.67 3.56 -20.43
C GLN A 17 -0.20 2.30 -20.23
N ASP A 18 -1.35 2.43 -19.59
CA ASP A 18 -2.14 1.34 -19.00
C ASP A 18 -3.03 0.54 -19.98
N ASN A 19 -2.59 0.36 -21.24
CA ASN A 19 -3.36 -0.35 -22.27
C ASN A 19 -3.12 -1.87 -22.33
N GLU A 20 -2.29 -2.47 -21.48
CA GLU A 20 -2.08 -3.92 -21.46
C GLU A 20 -2.07 -4.53 -20.05
N GLN A 21 -2.99 -5.49 -19.83
CA GLN A 21 -3.26 -6.22 -18.58
C GLN A 21 -2.02 -6.93 -17.97
N SER A 22 -0.93 -7.08 -18.73
CA SER A 22 0.29 -7.78 -18.31
C SER A 22 1.21 -6.98 -17.38
N LEU A 23 0.92 -5.69 -17.12
CA LEU A 23 1.83 -4.77 -16.43
C LEU A 23 1.30 -4.20 -15.10
N LEU A 24 0.14 -4.63 -14.60
CA LEU A 24 -0.48 -4.09 -13.37
C LEU A 24 0.40 -4.25 -12.11
N ASP A 25 1.05 -5.40 -11.94
CA ASP A 25 2.01 -5.60 -10.84
C ASP A 25 3.22 -4.65 -10.96
N SER A 26 3.66 -4.40 -12.20
CA SER A 26 4.72 -3.44 -12.50
C SER A 26 4.26 -2.00 -12.22
N TYR A 27 2.99 -1.68 -12.49
CA TYR A 27 2.43 -0.34 -12.31
C TYR A 27 2.48 0.12 -10.84
N PHE A 28 1.94 -0.67 -9.91
CA PHE A 28 1.92 -0.29 -8.50
C PHE A 28 3.33 -0.23 -7.91
N THR A 29 4.19 -1.18 -8.29
CA THR A 29 5.61 -1.16 -7.93
C THR A 29 6.30 0.11 -8.40
N GLN A 30 6.03 0.57 -9.62
CA GLN A 30 6.60 1.81 -10.15
C GLN A 30 6.12 3.05 -9.40
N LEU A 31 4.87 3.09 -8.92
CA LEU A 31 4.39 4.17 -8.05
C LEU A 31 5.14 4.22 -6.72
N LEU A 32 5.45 3.07 -6.13
CA LEU A 32 6.13 2.99 -4.83
C LEU A 32 7.58 3.49 -4.84
N ILE A 33 8.20 3.65 -6.02
CA ILE A 33 9.55 4.23 -6.15
C ILE A 33 9.60 5.66 -5.56
N ASP A 34 8.52 6.44 -5.73
CA ASP A 34 8.42 7.81 -5.22
C ASP A 34 7.53 7.92 -3.97
N ASP A 35 7.18 6.79 -3.35
CA ASP A 35 6.39 6.75 -2.11
C ASP A 35 7.25 7.14 -0.91
N GLU A 36 6.78 8.13 -0.14
CA GLU A 36 7.52 8.62 1.01
C GLU A 36 7.80 7.54 2.05
N LEU A 37 6.82 6.70 2.39
CA LEU A 37 7.05 5.65 3.40
C LEU A 37 8.13 4.67 2.92
N THR A 38 8.02 4.22 1.67
CA THR A 38 9.02 3.34 1.05
C THR A 38 10.41 3.97 1.10
N LEU A 39 10.55 5.23 0.67
CA LEU A 39 11.83 5.93 0.66
C LEU A 39 12.41 6.13 2.06
N GLU A 40 11.58 6.49 3.06
CA GLU A 40 12.05 6.71 4.42
C GLU A 40 12.43 5.40 5.13
N ARG A 41 11.75 4.28 4.81
CA ARG A 41 12.12 2.92 5.25
C ARG A 41 13.42 2.45 4.61
N CYS A 42 13.60 2.64 3.29
CA CYS A 42 14.85 2.29 2.60
C CYS A 42 16.07 3.05 3.15
N LYS A 43 15.87 4.25 3.68
CA LYS A 43 16.92 5.05 4.34
C LYS A 43 17.13 4.70 5.81
N GLY A 44 16.37 3.73 6.35
CA GLY A 44 16.45 3.32 7.75
C GLY A 44 15.99 4.38 8.76
N ARG A 45 15.18 5.36 8.35
CA ARG A 45 14.76 6.47 9.24
C ARG A 45 13.49 6.17 10.03
N VAL A 46 12.65 5.27 9.54
CA VAL A 46 11.36 4.92 10.13
C VAL A 46 11.12 3.41 10.01
N PHE A 47 10.39 2.86 10.98
CA PHE A 47 9.95 1.45 10.97
C PHE A 47 11.09 0.44 10.74
N GLU A 48 12.23 0.66 11.39
CA GLU A 48 13.37 -0.27 11.32
C GLU A 48 12.95 -1.67 11.83
N GLY A 49 13.33 -2.70 11.06
CA GLY A 49 12.97 -4.10 11.33
C GLY A 49 11.52 -4.48 10.97
N PHE A 50 10.65 -3.53 10.62
CA PHE A 50 9.29 -3.85 10.17
C PHE A 50 9.29 -4.24 8.70
N SER A 51 8.46 -5.23 8.38
CA SER A 51 8.13 -5.68 7.04
C SER A 51 6.76 -5.16 6.62
N GLU A 52 6.60 -4.94 5.32
CA GLU A 52 5.32 -4.61 4.72
C GLU A 52 5.03 -5.64 3.63
N PRO A 53 3.82 -6.23 3.58
CA PRO A 53 3.47 -7.13 2.48
C PRO A 53 3.48 -6.38 1.15
N TYR A 54 3.67 -7.11 0.05
CA TYR A 54 3.64 -6.54 -1.29
C TYR A 54 2.29 -5.85 -1.57
N ILE A 55 2.34 -4.59 -2.02
CA ILE A 55 1.14 -3.81 -2.37
C ILE A 55 0.81 -4.11 -3.83
N ASN A 56 -0.36 -4.68 -4.07
CA ASN A 56 -0.87 -4.97 -5.41
C ASN A 56 -2.25 -4.37 -5.68
N PHE A 57 -2.51 -3.23 -5.07
CA PHE A 57 -3.76 -2.49 -5.16
C PHE A 57 -3.46 -1.00 -5.41
N PRO A 58 -4.40 -0.22 -5.95
CA PRO A 58 -4.17 1.19 -6.28
C PRO A 58 -4.11 2.08 -5.02
N PRO A 59 -3.60 3.33 -5.14
CA PRO A 59 -3.57 4.27 -4.04
C PRO A 59 -4.93 4.46 -3.35
N THR A 60 -4.94 4.56 -2.02
CA THR A 60 -6.18 4.48 -1.24
C THR A 60 -6.78 5.83 -0.87
N HIS A 61 -6.14 6.93 -1.29
CA HIS A 61 -6.58 8.29 -1.00
C HIS A 61 -6.03 9.27 -2.06
N LYS A 62 -6.72 10.32 -2.47
CA LYS A 62 -8.04 10.82 -2.01
C LYS A 62 -9.09 10.63 -3.10
N PHE A 63 -10.25 10.13 -2.73
CA PHE A 63 -11.38 9.93 -3.64
C PHE A 63 -12.45 11.02 -3.52
N ILE A 64 -13.22 11.20 -4.59
CA ILE A 64 -14.50 11.91 -4.53
C ILE A 64 -15.51 11.01 -3.80
N LEU A 65 -16.20 11.56 -2.81
CA LEU A 65 -17.17 10.79 -2.01
C LEU A 65 -18.26 10.17 -2.89
N GLY A 66 -18.55 8.90 -2.66
CA GLY A 66 -19.54 8.14 -3.43
C GLY A 66 -19.03 7.60 -4.77
N THR A 67 -17.78 7.89 -5.17
CA THR A 67 -17.21 7.40 -6.44
C THR A 67 -15.88 6.64 -6.24
N ASN A 68 -15.33 6.14 -7.35
CA ASN A 68 -13.98 5.55 -7.41
C ASN A 68 -13.00 6.47 -8.17
N ASP A 69 -13.34 7.75 -8.29
CA ASP A 69 -12.52 8.73 -8.98
C ASP A 69 -11.64 9.48 -7.99
N TYR A 70 -10.37 9.63 -8.34
CA TYR A 70 -9.45 10.44 -7.55
C TYR A 70 -9.76 11.93 -7.69
N VAL A 71 -9.49 12.69 -6.64
CA VAL A 71 -9.61 14.15 -6.69
C VAL A 71 -8.50 14.74 -7.57
N ASN A 72 -8.87 15.53 -8.58
CA ASN A 72 -7.96 16.06 -9.61
C ASN A 72 -6.85 16.99 -9.09
N ASP A 73 -7.02 17.64 -7.93
CA ASP A 73 -6.02 18.54 -7.33
C ASP A 73 -5.11 17.83 -6.30
N ARG A 74 -5.31 16.53 -6.07
CA ARG A 74 -4.52 15.72 -5.12
C ARG A 74 -3.85 14.54 -5.78
N ILE A 75 -2.58 14.32 -5.45
CA ILE A 75 -1.82 13.16 -5.90
C ILE A 75 -2.37 11.91 -5.17
N PRO A 76 -2.88 10.88 -5.89
CA PRO A 76 -3.22 9.59 -5.32
C PRO A 76 -2.05 9.05 -4.49
N SER A 77 -2.33 8.58 -3.28
CA SER A 77 -1.31 8.19 -2.30
C SER A 77 -1.74 6.98 -1.46
N TYR A 78 -0.75 6.18 -1.05
CA TYR A 78 -0.91 5.06 -0.14
C TYR A 78 -0.82 5.53 1.33
N THR A 79 -1.85 6.26 1.78
CA THR A 79 -1.87 6.82 3.15
C THR A 79 -2.16 5.79 4.24
N ASP A 80 -2.75 4.68 3.85
CA ASP A 80 -3.28 3.62 4.70
C ASP A 80 -2.44 2.36 4.49
N ARG A 81 -1.72 1.92 5.53
CA ARG A 81 -0.62 0.95 5.43
C ARG A 81 -0.65 -0.01 6.61
N ILE A 82 -0.31 -1.27 6.36
CA ILE A 82 -0.18 -2.30 7.40
C ILE A 82 1.24 -2.85 7.37
N LEU A 83 1.97 -2.61 8.45
CA LEU A 83 3.32 -3.12 8.66
C LEU A 83 3.31 -4.10 9.83
N PHE A 84 4.23 -5.06 9.81
CA PHE A 84 4.38 -6.04 10.86
C PHE A 84 5.85 -6.20 11.25
N TYR A 85 6.07 -6.54 12.51
CA TYR A 85 7.39 -6.86 13.05
C TYR A 85 7.33 -8.24 13.69
N ALA A 86 8.33 -9.07 13.39
CA ALA A 86 8.52 -10.35 14.05
C ALA A 86 10.01 -10.57 14.30
N LYS A 87 10.37 -10.93 15.53
CA LYS A 87 11.77 -11.26 15.88
C LYS A 87 12.29 -12.46 15.08
N ASP A 88 11.41 -13.40 14.78
CA ASP A 88 11.64 -14.51 13.86
C ASP A 88 10.67 -14.33 12.68
N GLU A 89 11.22 -14.04 11.51
CA GLU A 89 10.46 -13.75 10.29
C GLU A 89 9.54 -14.90 9.87
N SER A 90 9.87 -16.14 10.25
CA SER A 90 9.03 -17.30 9.95
C SER A 90 7.71 -17.34 10.75
N ARG A 91 7.57 -16.50 11.78
CA ARG A 91 6.40 -16.49 12.66
C ARG A 91 5.19 -15.78 12.08
N VAL A 92 5.40 -14.80 11.21
CA VAL A 92 4.30 -14.01 10.64
C VAL A 92 4.38 -14.10 9.14
N ARG A 93 3.39 -14.75 8.54
CA ARG A 93 3.29 -14.89 7.09
C ARG A 93 2.08 -14.08 6.59
N PRO A 94 2.28 -13.03 5.78
CA PRO A 94 1.17 -12.37 5.11
C PRO A 94 0.52 -13.33 4.11
N VAL A 95 -0.80 -13.38 4.13
CA VAL A 95 -1.65 -14.19 3.24
C VAL A 95 -2.32 -13.30 2.20
N LYS A 96 -2.82 -12.14 2.63
CA LYS A 96 -3.43 -11.14 1.76
C LYS A 96 -3.16 -9.74 2.28
N TYR A 97 -2.93 -8.80 1.37
CA TYR A 97 -2.83 -7.37 1.68
C TYR A 97 -3.46 -6.60 0.53
N ASP A 98 -4.58 -5.95 0.80
CA ASP A 98 -5.45 -5.43 -0.25
C ASP A 98 -6.34 -4.29 0.29
N CYS A 99 -7.04 -3.61 -0.60
CA CYS A 99 -8.04 -2.61 -0.26
C CYS A 99 -9.45 -3.10 -0.61
N LEU A 100 -10.46 -2.56 0.07
CA LEU A 100 -11.86 -2.79 -0.27
C LEU A 100 -12.32 -1.75 -1.29
N TRP A 101 -12.24 -2.09 -2.58
CA TRP A 101 -12.49 -1.15 -3.68
C TRP A 101 -13.97 -0.80 -3.86
N GLU A 102 -14.90 -1.67 -3.46
CA GLU A 102 -16.33 -1.40 -3.58
C GLU A 102 -16.85 -0.35 -2.59
N GLU A 103 -16.11 -0.09 -1.50
CA GLU A 103 -16.50 0.88 -0.47
C GLU A 103 -16.25 2.32 -0.92
N LYS A 104 -17.24 3.19 -0.78
CA LYS A 104 -17.25 4.56 -1.34
C LYS A 104 -17.76 5.63 -0.38
N SER A 105 -18.09 5.26 0.87
CA SER A 105 -18.61 6.17 1.89
C SER A 105 -17.57 7.17 2.40
N SER A 106 -16.28 6.89 2.17
CA SER A 106 -15.14 7.70 2.60
C SER A 106 -14.29 8.13 1.41
N ASP A 107 -13.51 9.18 1.58
CA ASP A 107 -12.46 9.61 0.66
C ASP A 107 -11.18 8.75 0.78
N HIS A 108 -11.20 7.78 1.69
CA HIS A 108 -10.23 6.69 1.82
C HIS A 108 -10.86 5.33 1.49
N LYS A 109 -10.10 4.45 0.84
CA LYS A 109 -10.45 3.02 0.72
C LYS A 109 -9.95 2.25 1.96
N PRO A 110 -10.79 1.44 2.63
CA PRO A 110 -10.33 0.59 3.72
C PRO A 110 -9.24 -0.38 3.25
N VAL A 111 -8.16 -0.48 4.02
CA VAL A 111 -7.06 -1.41 3.77
C VAL A 111 -7.12 -2.53 4.80
N TYR A 112 -6.93 -3.77 4.34
CA TYR A 112 -6.94 -4.94 5.20
C TYR A 112 -5.76 -5.86 4.90
N GLY A 113 -5.33 -6.59 5.94
CA GLY A 113 -4.25 -7.56 5.87
C GLY A 113 -4.65 -8.84 6.59
N ILE A 114 -4.43 -9.98 5.95
CA ILE A 114 -4.65 -11.31 6.51
C ILE A 114 -3.30 -11.95 6.74
N PHE A 115 -3.06 -12.47 7.95
CA PHE A 115 -1.78 -13.05 8.34
C PHE A 115 -1.99 -14.42 8.98
N THR A 116 -1.09 -15.36 8.68
CA THR A 116 -0.94 -16.59 9.45
C THR A 116 0.16 -16.38 10.49
N LEU A 117 -0.14 -16.71 11.75
CA LEU A 117 0.85 -16.63 12.83
C LEU A 117 1.21 -18.02 13.35
N ARG A 118 2.52 -18.27 13.51
CA ARG A 118 2.99 -19.42 14.28
C ARG A 118 3.00 -19.07 15.76
N VAL A 119 2.07 -19.68 16.49
CA VAL A 119 2.01 -19.63 17.95
C VAL A 119 2.89 -20.74 18.53
N LEU A 120 3.62 -20.43 19.60
CA LEU A 120 4.32 -21.44 20.38
C LEU A 120 3.36 -21.90 21.48
N GLU A 121 3.24 -23.22 21.67
CA GLU A 121 2.62 -23.73 22.89
C GLU A 121 3.42 -23.25 24.10
N GLN A 122 2.78 -22.48 24.98
CA GLN A 122 3.31 -22.27 26.32
C GLN A 122 3.06 -23.54 27.12
N ARG A 123 4.13 -24.31 27.36
CA ARG A 123 4.11 -25.33 28.40
C ARG A 123 4.25 -24.63 29.75
N TYR A 124 3.20 -24.74 30.57
CA TYR A 124 3.22 -24.38 32.00
C TYR A 124 3.91 -25.48 32.80
#